data_AF-A0A1H2W7V2-F1
#
_entry.id   AF-A0A1H2W7V2-F1
#
_cell.length_a   1.000
_cell.length_b   1.000
_cell.length_c   1.000
_cell.angle_alpha   90.00
_cell.angle_beta   90.00
_cell.angle_gamma   90.00
#
_symmetry.space_group_name_H-M   'P 1'
#
loop_
_entity.id
_entity.type
_entity.pdbx_description
1 polymer ?
#
loop_
_entity_poly.entity_id
_entity_poly.type
_entity_poly.pdbx_seq_one_letter_code
_entity_poly.pdbx_strand_id
1 'polypeptide(L)'
;MGADQMTIDQLENTIRREYGGAWFMLFHIVGGEHQFLPTGHKLTDKDYAEIKCRFGAGNGSYLTEEERRINQLRWKADRAEKSA
;
A
#
# COMPACT_ATOMS: atom_id res chain seq x y z
N MET A 1 14.72 19.00 -16.95
CA MET A 1 13.64 18.04 -16.64
C MET A 1 13.73 17.77 -15.16
N GLY A 2 12.92 18.46 -14.35
CA GLY A 2 12.89 18.20 -12.91
C GLY A 2 12.27 16.83 -12.71
N ALA A 3 13.00 15.89 -12.10
CA ALA A 3 12.38 14.70 -11.59
C ALA A 3 11.41 15.16 -10.50
N ASP A 4 10.10 15.03 -10.75
CA ASP A 4 9.07 15.26 -9.75
C ASP A 4 9.31 14.27 -8.60
N GLN A 5 10.04 14.76 -7.59
CA GLN A 5 10.40 14.00 -6.42
C GLN A 5 9.14 13.96 -5.56
N MET A 6 8.38 12.85 -5.64
CA MET A 6 7.20 12.65 -4.81
C MET A 6 7.56 12.77 -3.33
N THR A 7 6.82 13.59 -2.59
CA THR A 7 6.98 13.65 -1.15
C THR A 7 6.41 12.40 -0.48
N ILE A 8 6.83 12.13 0.76
CA ILE A 8 6.33 11.00 1.55
C ILE A 8 4.80 11.04 1.69
N ASP A 9 4.21 12.24 1.86
CA ASP A 9 2.76 12.41 1.98
C ASP A 9 2.02 12.10 0.67
N GLN A 10 2.62 12.45 -0.48
CA GLN A 10 2.08 12.10 -1.79
C GLN A 10 2.14 10.59 -2.03
N LEU A 11 3.26 9.96 -1.65
CA LEU A 11 3.43 8.51 -1.69
C LEU A 11 2.39 7.80 -0.82
N GLU A 12 2.19 8.25 0.42
CA GLU A 12 1.17 7.70 1.30
C GLU A 12 -0.24 7.82 0.69
N ASN A 13 -0.60 9.01 0.21
CA ASN A 13 -1.91 9.24 -0.39
C ASN A 13 -2.13 8.37 -1.63
N THR A 14 -1.11 8.22 -2.47
CA THR A 14 -1.14 7.33 -3.65
C THR A 14 -1.34 5.88 -3.23
N ILE A 15 -0.55 5.39 -2.26
CA ILE A 15 -0.66 4.02 -1.73
C ILE A 15 -2.05 3.76 -1.14
N ARG A 16 -2.63 4.71 -0.40
CA ARG A 16 -3.97 4.57 0.17
C ARG A 16 -5.08 4.59 -0.88
N ARG A 17 -5.04 5.54 -1.82
CA ARG A 17 -6.12 5.75 -2.80
C ARG A 17 -6.09 4.77 -3.96
N GLU A 18 -4.91 4.47 -4.49
CA GLU A 18 -4.77 3.66 -5.69
C GLU A 18 -4.49 2.19 -5.38
N TYR A 19 -3.79 1.93 -4.27
CA TYR A 19 -3.34 0.58 -3.91
C TYR A 19 -3.99 0.05 -2.62
N GLY A 20 -5.00 0.74 -2.09
CA GLY A 20 -5.78 0.30 -0.93
C GLY A 20 -4.95 0.10 0.36
N GLY A 21 -3.79 0.74 0.47
CA GLY A 21 -2.88 0.57 1.61
C GLY A 21 -1.93 -0.62 1.51
N ALA A 22 -1.93 -1.37 0.39
CA ALA A 22 -1.04 -2.50 0.16
C ALA A 22 0.39 -2.06 -0.18
N TRP A 23 1.08 -1.46 0.79
CA TRP A 23 2.38 -0.80 0.59
C TRP A 23 3.55 -1.77 0.36
N PHE A 24 3.54 -2.93 1.02
CA PHE A 24 4.69 -3.84 1.09
C PHE A 24 5.13 -4.44 -0.27
N MET A 25 4.21 -4.58 -1.23
CA MET A 25 4.53 -5.10 -2.58
C MET A 25 4.94 -4.00 -3.56
N LEU A 26 4.84 -2.72 -3.17
CA LEU A 26 5.06 -1.60 -4.09
C LEU A 26 6.50 -1.11 -4.10
N PHE A 27 7.40 -1.70 -3.31
CA PHE A 27 8.80 -1.27 -3.19
C PHE A 27 9.76 -2.42 -3.50
N HIS A 28 10.76 -2.14 -4.35
CA HIS A 28 11.87 -3.04 -4.67
C HIS A 28 13.22 -2.39 -4.35
N ILE A 29 14.23 -3.18 -4.02
CA ILE A 29 15.59 -2.68 -3.83
C ILE A 29 16.32 -2.70 -5.18
N VAL A 30 16.73 -1.54 -5.67
CA VAL A 30 17.49 -1.39 -6.92
C VAL A 30 18.75 -0.58 -6.66
N GLY A 31 19.92 -1.21 -6.80
CA GLY A 31 21.20 -0.53 -6.57
C GLY A 31 21.44 -0.07 -5.13
N GLY A 32 20.74 -0.68 -4.16
CA GLY A 32 20.81 -0.29 -2.74
C GLY A 32 19.77 0.74 -2.32
N GLU A 33 18.93 1.24 -3.23
CA GLU A 33 17.86 2.20 -2.93
C GLU A 33 16.48 1.54 -3.04
N HIS A 34 15.51 2.00 -2.24
CA HIS A 34 14.14 1.50 -2.29
C HIS A 34 13.36 2.22 -3.40
N GLN A 35 13.05 1.52 -4.49
CA GLN A 35 12.27 2.04 -5.60
C GLN A 35 10.78 1.72 -5.46
N PHE A 36 9.93 2.74 -5.47
CA PHE A 36 8.49 2.63 -5.61
C PHE A 36 8.15 2.25 -7.05
N LEU A 37 7.64 1.02 -7.23
CA LEU A 37 7.40 0.42 -8.54
C LEU A 37 6.44 1.20 -9.44
N PRO A 38 5.31 1.75 -8.94
CA PRO A 38 4.34 2.41 -9.81
C PRO A 38 4.86 3.61 -10.60
N THR A 39 5.78 4.38 -10.01
CA THR A 39 6.31 5.61 -10.62
C THR A 39 7.81 5.51 -10.91
N GLY A 40 8.47 4.45 -10.47
CA GLY A 40 9.92 4.31 -10.51
C GLY A 40 10.66 5.25 -9.56
N HIS A 41 9.93 5.95 -8.67
CA HIS A 41 10.50 6.89 -7.72
C HIS A 41 11.41 6.19 -6.72
N LYS A 42 12.60 6.73 -6.47
CA LYS A 42 13.56 6.16 -5.53
C LYS A 42 13.51 6.87 -4.20
N LEU A 43 13.41 6.09 -3.14
CA LEU A 43 13.42 6.52 -1.76
C LEU A 43 14.79 6.24 -1.15
N THR A 44 15.20 7.16 -0.29
CA THR A 44 16.30 6.90 0.65
C THR A 44 15.83 5.90 1.71
N ASP A 45 16.77 5.25 2.40
CA ASP A 45 16.45 4.36 3.53
C ASP A 45 15.63 5.07 4.61
N LYS A 46 15.87 6.37 4.82
CA LYS A 46 15.12 7.19 5.78
C LYS A 46 13.66 7.35 5.36
N ASP A 47 13.40 7.64 4.09
CA ASP A 47 12.04 7.84 3.58
C ASP A 47 11.29 6.51 3.53
N TYR A 48 11.97 5.42 3.17
CA TYR A 48 11.39 4.08 3.22
C TYR A 48 11.06 3.66 4.66
N ALA A 49 11.93 3.97 5.64
CA ALA A 49 11.65 3.72 7.05
C ALA A 49 10.46 4.53 7.56
N GLU A 50 10.28 5.76 7.10
CA GLU A 50 9.13 6.61 7.42
C GLU A 50 7.83 6.04 6.83
N ILE A 51 7.83 5.60 5.56
CA ILE A 51 6.69 4.89 4.97
C ILE A 51 6.39 3.60 5.76
N LYS A 52 7.42 2.81 6.10
CA LYS A 52 7.27 1.63 6.94
C LYS A 52 6.73 1.96 8.33
N CYS A 53 7.05 3.12 8.90
CA CYS A 53 6.49 3.59 10.16
C CYS A 53 5.01 3.94 10.00
N ARG A 54 4.65 4.72 8.98
CA ARG A 54 3.27 5.16 8.69
C ARG A 54 2.32 4.00 8.37
N PHE A 55 2.82 2.94 7.74
CA PHE A 55 2.03 1.76 7.42
C PHE A 55 2.31 0.54 8.32
N GLY A 56 3.33 0.58 9.18
CA GLY A 56 3.80 -0.57 9.96
C GLY A 56 3.99 -0.33 11.46
N ALA A 57 3.99 0.91 11.95
CA ALA A 57 4.07 1.26 13.37
C ALA A 57 2.80 2.03 13.78
N GLY A 58 1.66 1.35 13.78
CA GLY A 58 0.40 1.89 14.29
C GLY A 58 -0.80 1.01 13.97
N ASN A 59 -1.23 0.23 14.97
CA ASN A 59 -2.53 -0.41 15.12
C ASN A 59 -2.87 -1.59 14.18
N GLY A 60 -2.99 -2.77 14.81
CA GLY A 60 -3.74 -3.87 14.24
C GLY A 60 -5.15 -3.46 13.83
N SER A 61 -5.60 -4.05 12.73
CA SER A 61 -6.97 -4.05 12.21
C SER A 61 -7.46 -2.79 11.49
N TYR A 62 -7.29 -2.77 10.16
CA TYR A 62 -8.10 -1.93 9.26
C TYR A 62 -9.40 -2.58 8.80
N LEU A 63 -9.91 -3.54 9.58
CA LEU A 63 -11.29 -3.99 9.51
C LEU A 63 -11.69 -4.31 10.94
N THR A 64 -12.68 -3.63 11.51
CA THR A 64 -13.40 -4.15 12.67
C THR A 64 -13.85 -5.59 12.40
N GLU A 65 -14.10 -6.41 13.43
CA GLU A 65 -14.61 -7.78 13.20
C GLU A 65 -15.85 -7.78 12.30
N GLU A 66 -16.67 -6.74 12.38
CA GLU A 66 -17.83 -6.48 11.54
C GLU A 66 -17.44 -6.22 10.08
N GLU A 67 -16.47 -5.36 9.81
CA GLU A 67 -15.99 -5.11 8.44
C GLU A 67 -15.27 -6.32 7.85
N ARG A 68 -14.59 -7.15 8.66
CA ARG A 68 -14.03 -8.45 8.22
C ARG A 68 -15.15 -9.39 7.82
N ARG A 69 -16.22 -9.44 8.59
CA ARG A 69 -17.39 -10.28 8.33
C ARG A 69 -18.10 -9.83 7.04
N ILE A 70 -18.27 -8.52 6.86
CA ILE A 70 -18.87 -7.95 5.64
C ILE A 70 -18.00 -8.28 4.41
N ASN A 71 -16.69 -8.10 4.48
CA ASN A 71 -15.78 -8.45 3.38
C ASN A 71 -15.76 -9.96 3.09
N GLN A 72 -15.82 -10.80 4.13
CA GLN A 72 -15.89 -12.25 3.95
C GLN A 72 -17.20 -12.69 3.30
N LEU A 73 -18.33 -12.07 3.65
CA LEU A 73 -19.63 -12.33 3.02
C LEU A 73 -19.66 -11.87 1.56
N ARG A 74 -19.11 -10.69 1.25
CA ARG A 74 -18.96 -10.20 -0.13
C ARG A 74 -18.13 -11.15 -0.98
N TRP A 75 -16.98 -11.60 -0.48
CA TRP A 75 -16.13 -12.55 -1.21
C TRP A 75 -16.81 -13.90 -1.47
N LYS A 76 -17.60 -14.40 -0.49
CA LYS A 76 -18.38 -15.64 -0.68
C LYS A 76 -19.50 -15.48 -1.70
N ALA A 77 -20.19 -14.33 -1.71
CA ALA A 77 -21.24 -14.04 -2.68
C ALA A 77 -20.67 -13.96 -4.12
N ASP A 78 -19.57 -13.22 -4.31
CA ASP A 78 -18.88 -13.08 -5.61
C ASP A 78 -18.45 -14.45 -6.19
N ARG A 79 -18.04 -15.38 -5.31
CA ARG A 79 -17.62 -16.73 -5.71
C ARG A 79 -18.78 -17.66 -6.04
N ALA A 80 -19.93 -17.50 -5.39
CA ALA A 80 -21.14 -18.25 -5.69
C ALA A 80 -21.74 -17.82 -7.04
N GLU A 81 -21.69 -16.53 -7.35
CA GLU A 81 -22.21 -15.96 -8.60
C GLU A 81 -21.35 -16.34 -9.82
N LYS A 82 -20.03 -16.51 -9.66
CA LYS A 82 -19.14 -17.03 -10.72
C LYS A 82 -19.22 -18.53 -10.97
N SER A 83 -19.93 -19.28 -10.13
CA SER A 83 -20.05 -20.75 -10.22
C SER A 83 -21.44 -21.21 -10.66
N ALA A 84 -22.33 -20.28 -11.01
CA ALA A 84 -23.66 -20.51 -11.60
C ALA A 84 -23.64 -20.16 -13.09
#